data_AF-A0A933PSD0-F1
#
_entry.id   AF-A0A933PSD0-F1
#
_cell.length_a   1.000
_cell.length_b   1.000
_cell.length_c   1.000
_cell.angle_alpha   90.00
_cell.angle_beta   90.00
_cell.angle_gamma   90.00
#
_symmetry.space_group_name_H-M   'P 1'
#
loop_
_entity.id
_entity.type
_entity.pdbx_description
1 polymer ?
#
loop_
_entity_poly.entity_id
_entity_poly.type
_entity_poly.pdbx_seq_one_letter_code
_entity_poly.pdbx_strand_id
1 'polypeptide(L)'
;MSAKIKYTNEPLGKVQVIADFLPSPAELAFREEGVKVTLALSKKSIAFFKSEASKHHTQYQRMIRRLLDVYVDAQAPALGSNKIAATKVHRAR
;
A
#
# COMPACT_ATOMS: atom_id res chain seq x y z
N MET A 1 12.85 30.65 -8.18
CA MET A 1 12.00 31.73 -7.61
C MET A 1 10.82 31.06 -6.93
N SER A 2 10.67 31.20 -5.61
CA SER A 2 9.53 30.65 -4.87
C SER A 2 8.50 31.76 -4.65
N ALA A 3 7.34 31.64 -5.30
CA ALA A 3 6.22 32.52 -5.03
C ALA A 3 5.70 32.22 -3.61
N LYS A 4 5.76 33.22 -2.72
CA LYS A 4 5.20 33.10 -1.36
C LYS A 4 3.68 33.10 -1.47
N ILE A 5 3.05 31.98 -1.13
CA ILE A 5 1.59 31.87 -1.03
C ILE A 5 1.12 32.83 0.06
N LYS A 6 0.31 33.82 -0.31
CA LYS A 6 -0.33 34.77 0.62
C LYS A 6 -1.73 34.25 0.91
N TYR A 7 -1.97 33.81 2.14
CA TYR A 7 -3.30 33.40 2.58
C TYR A 7 -4.08 34.65 3.02
N THR A 8 -5.29 34.82 2.50
CA THR A 8 -6.27 35.81 2.94
C THR A 8 -7.28 35.13 3.87
N ASN A 9 -7.68 35.81 4.95
CA ASN A 9 -8.63 35.31 5.95
C ASN A 9 -10.08 35.36 5.43
N GLU A 10 -10.35 34.61 4.37
CA GLU A 10 -11.68 34.49 3.80
C GLU A 10 -12.56 33.58 4.67
N PRO A 11 -13.88 33.84 4.73
CA PRO A 11 -14.79 33.01 5.51
C PRO A 11 -14.79 31.59 4.93
N LEU A 12 -14.27 30.65 5.71
CA LEU A 12 -14.43 29.22 5.46
C LEU A 12 -15.94 28.96 5.39
N GLY A 13 -16.42 28.37 4.29
CA GLY A 13 -17.85 28.15 4.04
C GLY A 13 -18.51 27.20 5.04
N LYS A 14 -19.48 26.40 4.61
CA LYS A 14 -20.11 25.41 5.49
C LYS A 14 -19.10 24.31 5.85
N VAL A 15 -18.46 24.42 7.01
CA VAL A 15 -17.51 23.44 7.54
C VAL A 15 -18.29 22.22 8.04
N GLN A 16 -17.94 21.03 7.56
CA GLN A 16 -18.44 19.77 8.10
C GLN A 16 -17.36 19.17 8.99
N VAL A 17 -17.72 18.88 10.25
CA VAL A 17 -16.82 18.19 11.18
C VAL A 17 -16.86 16.71 10.82
N ILE A 18 -15.76 16.20 10.25
CA ILE A 18 -15.59 14.79 9.96
C ILE A 18 -14.80 14.19 11.12
N ALA A 19 -15.22 13.03 11.62
CA ALA A 19 -14.44 12.28 12.60
C ALA A 19 -13.07 11.92 12.00
N ASP A 20 -12.02 11.92 12.81
CA ASP A 20 -10.67 11.58 12.35
C ASP A 20 -10.66 10.14 11.82
N PHE A 21 -10.57 10.00 10.50
CA PHE A 21 -10.58 8.72 9.77
C PHE A 21 -9.17 8.34 9.31
N LEU A 22 -8.18 9.17 9.61
CA LEU A 22 -6.81 8.87 9.24
C LEU A 22 -6.27 7.81 10.21
N PRO A 23 -5.79 6.67 9.68
CA PRO A 23 -5.06 5.73 10.52
C PRO A 23 -3.83 6.43 11.11
N SER A 24 -3.40 5.97 12.27
CA SER A 24 -2.24 6.56 12.94
C SER A 24 -1.01 6.52 12.01
N PRO A 25 -0.03 7.44 12.16
CA PRO A 25 1.18 7.43 11.34
C PRO A 25 1.92 6.09 11.30
N ALA A 26 1.82 5.29 12.36
CA ALA A 26 2.38 3.94 12.44
C ALA A 26 1.62 2.93 11.56
N GLU A 27 0.29 3.02 11.49
CA GLU A 27 -0.57 2.20 10.63
C GLU A 27 -0.46 2.64 9.16
N LEU A 28 -0.27 3.93 8.90
CA LEU A 28 0.08 4.45 7.57
C LEU A 28 1.43 3.91 7.06
N ALA A 29 2.36 3.61 7.99
CA ALA A 29 3.67 3.05 7.70
C ALA A 29 3.70 1.51 7.71
N PHE A 30 2.58 0.84 7.42
CA PHE A 30 2.51 -0.61 7.33
C PHE A 30 3.59 -1.16 6.38
N ARG A 31 4.56 -1.90 6.93
CA ARG A 31 5.60 -2.60 6.18
C ARG A 31 5.16 -4.06 6.05
N GLU A 32 4.88 -4.51 4.83
CA GLU A 32 4.68 -5.94 4.53
C GLU A 32 5.89 -6.73 5.09
N GLU A 33 5.63 -7.75 5.91
CA GLU A 33 6.68 -8.64 6.45
C GLU A 33 7.28 -9.47 5.31
N GLY A 34 8.39 -9.00 4.75
CA GLY A 34 9.06 -9.66 3.62
C GLY A 34 10.06 -10.72 4.08
N VAL A 35 9.81 -11.99 3.75
CA VAL A 35 10.83 -13.06 3.85
C VAL A 35 11.77 -12.99 2.64
N LYS A 36 13.07 -12.86 2.89
CA LYS A 36 14.08 -12.85 1.82
C LYS A 36 14.43 -14.28 1.43
N VAL A 37 14.30 -14.57 0.14
CA VAL A 37 14.71 -15.83 -0.47
C VAL A 37 15.60 -15.56 -1.68
N THR A 38 16.53 -16.47 -1.97
CA THR A 38 17.38 -16.42 -3.16
C THR A 38 16.81 -17.37 -4.22
N LEU A 39 16.39 -16.83 -5.35
CA LEU A 39 15.82 -17.58 -6.48
C LEU A 39 16.63 -17.29 -7.75
N ALA A 40 16.96 -18.34 -8.51
CA ALA A 40 17.54 -18.20 -9.83
C ALA A 40 16.44 -17.87 -10.86
N LEU A 41 16.61 -16.77 -11.59
CA LEU A 41 15.72 -16.35 -12.67
C LEU A 41 16.45 -16.36 -14.02
N SER A 42 15.71 -16.61 -15.10
CA SER A 42 16.30 -16.60 -16.44
C SER A 42 16.79 -15.20 -16.83
N LYS A 43 17.86 -15.12 -17.64
CA LYS A 43 18.38 -13.85 -18.17
C LYS A 43 17.31 -13.06 -18.94
N LYS A 44 16.47 -13.77 -19.71
CA LYS A 44 15.35 -13.19 -20.47
C LYS A 44 14.35 -12.49 -19.54
N SER A 45 13.94 -13.16 -18.46
CA SER A 45 12.99 -12.61 -17.50
C SER A 45 13.55 -11.35 -16.82
N ILE A 46 14.81 -11.38 -16.39
CA ILE A 46 15.46 -10.22 -15.76
C ILE A 46 15.58 -9.04 -16.74
N ALA A 47 15.93 -9.29 -18.00
CA ALA A 47 16.03 -8.23 -19.01
C ALA A 47 14.68 -7.52 -19.21
N PHE A 48 13.59 -8.28 -19.31
CA PHE A 48 12.24 -7.73 -19.43
C PHE A 48 11.85 -6.85 -18.23
N PHE A 49 12.02 -7.33 -17.00
CA PHE A 49 11.64 -6.52 -15.84
C PHE A 49 12.52 -5.27 -15.66
N LYS A 50 13.79 -5.33 -16.05
CA LYS A 50 14.66 -4.15 -16.06
C LYS A 50 14.17 -3.09 -17.06
N SER A 51 13.78 -3.49 -18.27
CA SER A 51 13.27 -2.52 -19.26
C SER A 51 11.96 -1.88 -18.83
N GLU A 52 11.03 -2.65 -18.25
CA GLU A 52 9.77 -2.11 -17.77
C GLU A 52 9.94 -1.24 -16.52
N ALA A 53 10.81 -1.63 -15.59
CA ALA A 53 11.08 -0.84 -14.39
C ALA A 53 11.61 0.56 -14.69
N SER A 54 12.47 0.68 -15.71
CA SER A 54 12.98 1.97 -16.19
C SER A 54 11.88 2.88 -16.73
N LYS A 55 10.90 2.32 -17.47
CA LYS A 55 9.77 3.09 -18.01
C LYS A 55 8.82 3.60 -16.92
N HIS A 56 8.64 2.80 -15.86
CA HIS A 56 7.70 3.09 -14.78
C HIS A 56 8.37 3.70 -13.53
N HIS A 57 9.64 4.10 -13.63
CA HIS A 57 10.41 4.72 -12.54
C HIS A 57 10.33 3.93 -11.21
N THR A 58 10.47 2.60 -11.31
CA THR A 58 10.36 1.69 -10.17
C THR A 58 11.53 0.71 -10.15
N GLN A 59 11.60 -0.13 -9.11
CA GLN A 59 12.59 -1.19 -9.00
C GLN A 59 12.05 -2.48 -9.64
N TYR A 60 12.84 -3.14 -10.48
CA TYR A 60 12.43 -4.38 -11.17
C TYR A 60 12.05 -5.50 -10.18
N GLN A 61 12.70 -5.54 -9.00
CA GLN A 61 12.38 -6.48 -7.93
C GLN A 61 10.95 -6.30 -7.39
N ARG A 62 10.42 -5.07 -7.41
CA ARG A 62 9.04 -4.78 -6.97
C ARG A 62 8.03 -5.39 -7.94
N MET A 63 8.31 -5.30 -9.24
CA MET A 63 7.47 -5.91 -10.27
C MET A 63 7.45 -7.43 -10.16
N ILE A 64 8.62 -8.05 -9.92
CA ILE A 64 8.72 -9.50 -9.73
C ILE A 64 7.92 -9.95 -8.49
N ARG A 65 8.06 -9.25 -7.36
CA ARG A 65 7.29 -9.56 -6.14
C ARG A 65 5.78 -9.48 -6.39
N ARG A 66 5.31 -8.39 -7.02
CA ARG A 66 3.89 -8.22 -7.32
C ARG A 66 3.35 -9.26 -8.30
N LEU A 67 4.16 -9.71 -9.26
CA LEU A 67 3.76 -10.82 -10.14
C LEU A 67 3.53 -12.11 -9.34
N LEU A 68 4.40 -12.43 -8.39
CA LEU A 68 4.25 -13.62 -7.54
C LEU A 68 3.02 -13.51 -6.64
N ASP A 69 2.80 -12.36 -6.01
CA ASP A 69 1.60 -12.10 -5.18
C ASP A 69 0.32 -12.34 -6.00
N VAL A 70 0.20 -11.69 -7.17
CA VAL A 70 -0.98 -11.80 -8.05
C VAL A 70 -1.18 -13.24 -8.56
N TYR A 71 -0.10 -13.95 -8.86
CA TYR A 71 -0.18 -15.35 -9.29
C TYR A 71 -0.75 -16.24 -8.17
N VAL A 72 -0.31 -16.04 -6.92
CA VAL A 72 -0.83 -16.79 -5.77
C VAL A 72 -2.29 -16.43 -5.52
N ASP A 73 -2.65 -15.15 -5.53
CA ASP A 73 -4.03 -14.69 -5.35
C ASP A 73 -4.99 -15.27 -6.40
N ALA A 74 -4.52 -15.43 -7.64
CA ALA A 74 -5.29 -16.03 -8.71
C ALA A 74 -5.47 -17.55 -8.55
N GLN A 75 -4.49 -18.24 -7.96
CA GLN A 75 -4.48 -19.70 -7.84
C GLN A 75 -5.07 -20.21 -6.52
N ALA A 76 -5.04 -19.40 -5.47
CA ALA A 76 -5.56 -19.70 -4.15
C ALA A 76 -6.80 -18.83 -3.87
N PRO A 77 -8.03 -19.32 -4.15
CA PRO A 77 -9.22 -18.63 -3.68
C PRO A 77 -9.21 -18.59 -2.14
N ALA A 78 -8.87 -17.42 -1.60
CA ALA A 78 -9.00 -17.00 -0.21
C ALA A 78 -8.64 -18.05 0.87
N LEU A 79 -7.34 -18.34 1.03
CA LEU A 79 -6.84 -18.83 2.31
C LEU A 79 -6.73 -17.64 3.29
N GLY A 80 -7.85 -17.34 3.95
CA GLY A 80 -7.88 -16.71 5.27
C GLY A 80 -7.57 -15.21 5.33
N SER A 81 -8.43 -14.36 4.75
CA SER A 81 -8.65 -13.01 5.28
C SER A 81 -9.31 -13.12 6.64
N ASN A 82 -8.51 -13.39 7.69
CA ASN A 82 -9.00 -13.34 9.06
C ASN A 82 -9.25 -11.86 9.38
N LYS A 83 -10.49 -11.43 9.16
CA LYS A 83 -10.99 -10.15 9.62
C LYS A 83 -10.88 -10.13 11.14
N ILE A 84 -9.89 -9.45 11.69
CA ILE A 84 -9.96 -8.98 13.07
C ILE A 84 -10.88 -7.75 13.05
N ALA A 85 -12.16 -7.99 12.83
CA ALA A 85 -13.22 -7.02 13.02
C ALA A 85 -14.34 -7.73 13.78
N ALA A 86 -14.71 -7.13 14.91
CA ALA A 86 -15.86 -7.46 15.74
C ALA A 86 -15.73 -8.64 16.74
N THR A 87 -14.98 -8.40 17.82
CA THR A 87 -15.49 -8.80 19.16
C THR A 87 -15.17 -7.72 20.19
N LYS A 88 -15.94 -6.63 20.18
CA LYS A 88 -16.14 -5.80 21.37
C LYS A 88 -17.64 -5.60 21.56
N VAL A 89 -18.37 -6.69 21.81
CA VAL A 89 -19.68 -6.59 22.43
C VAL A 89 -19.47 -6.65 23.93
N HIS A 90 -19.31 -5.46 24.48
CA HIS A 90 -19.64 -5.14 25.84
C HIS A 90 -21.08 -5.61 26.07
N ARG A 91 -21.29 -6.69 26.84
CA ARG A 91 -22.58 -6.93 27.48
C ARG A 91 -22.35 -7.07 28.97
N ALA A 92 -22.64 -5.96 29.64
CA ALA A 92 -22.75 -5.82 31.07
C ALA A 92 -23.56 -6.95 31.68
N ARG A 93 -23.06 -7.45 32.80
CA ARG A 93 -23.87 -7.86 33.95
C ARG A 93 -23.31 -7.13 35.16
#